data_AF-A0A9D7ZTJ3-F1
#
_entry.id   AF-A0A9D7ZTJ3-F1
#
_cell.length_a   1.000
_cell.length_b   1.000
_cell.length_c   1.000
_cell.angle_alpha   90.00
_cell.angle_beta   90.00
_cell.angle_gamma   90.00
#
_symmetry.space_group_name_H-M   'P 1'
#
loop_
_entity.id
_entity.type
_entity.pdbx_description
1 polymer ?
#
loop_
_entity_poly.entity_id
_entity_poly.type
_entity_poly.pdbx_seq_one_letter_code
_entity_poly.pdbx_strand_id
1 'polypeptide(L)'
;MEILVENILIYSLVTIFCLVVVILYLRKQKRNSRIVEEKIATAKQDGLFEPISLHPVVDGNSCIQTGACIAACPEKDILGIRNGKATTINASQCIGHGACFHACPTEAISLCIGTEKRGVELPHVNQTFETNVPGIYIAGELGGMGLIRNAVEQGRQAVENIVKTSGKEHQADYDLIVIGAGPAGISASLTAKKYNVTCLTLEQDTLGGTVFTFPRSKIVMTSPMDLPLFGKVKLFETSKPELLNLWQDVLSKNEINLRENAKVESITRNNGYFMVMTLNGEQFTAKQVILTIGRRGSPRKLGIPGENMEKVTYRLLEPESITGKNIIVVGGGDSAVEAALQLADQNNVILSYRKDSFGRIKPKNKEKINAVSASGRVNIRYNSKLTAIDQKEVTLCSAIKEGESEKIENDLVYIFAGGELPTQFLSKIGIAITKKFGEAVLKH
;
A
#
# COMPACT_ATOMS: atom_id res chain seq x y z
N MET A 1 -29.78 -22.82 64.67
CA MET A 1 -28.39 -23.25 64.39
C MET A 1 -28.28 -23.82 62.98
N GLU A 2 -29.21 -24.68 62.57
CA GLU A 2 -29.24 -25.29 61.22
C GLU A 2 -29.28 -24.26 60.07
N ILE A 3 -30.17 -23.26 60.14
CA ILE A 3 -30.29 -22.20 59.11
C ILE A 3 -28.97 -21.42 58.93
N LEU A 4 -28.21 -21.21 60.00
CA LEU A 4 -26.93 -20.50 59.94
C LEU A 4 -25.87 -21.36 59.24
N VAL A 5 -25.82 -22.66 59.56
CA VAL A 5 -24.89 -23.62 58.93
C VAL A 5 -25.20 -23.79 57.44
N GLU A 6 -26.48 -23.89 57.08
CA GLU A 6 -26.93 -23.98 55.69
C GLU A 6 -26.56 -22.72 54.90
N ASN A 7 -26.82 -21.53 55.44
CA ASN A 7 -26.42 -20.26 54.81
C ASN A 7 -24.90 -20.16 54.63
N ILE A 8 -24.10 -20.54 55.63
CA ILE A 8 -22.63 -20.54 55.54
C ILE A 8 -22.15 -21.48 54.43
N LEU A 9 -22.72 -22.68 54.32
CA LEU A 9 -22.38 -23.64 53.28
C LEU A 9 -22.72 -23.11 51.89
N ILE A 10 -23.91 -22.54 51.70
CA ILE A 10 -24.34 -21.95 50.42
C ILE A 10 -23.43 -20.79 50.01
N TYR A 11 -23.20 -19.81 50.91
CA TYR A 11 -22.33 -18.67 50.59
C TYR A 11 -20.89 -19.08 50.34
N SER A 12 -20.37 -20.06 51.08
CA SER A 12 -19.01 -20.59 50.86
C SER A 12 -18.90 -21.27 49.50
N LEU A 13 -19.88 -22.09 49.11
CA LEU A 13 -19.89 -22.78 47.83
C LEU A 13 -20.00 -21.79 46.66
N VAL A 14 -20.87 -20.79 46.76
CA VAL A 14 -20.98 -19.70 45.76
C VAL A 14 -19.68 -18.91 45.66
N THR A 15 -19.07 -18.56 46.80
CA THR A 15 -17.79 -17.83 46.83
C THR A 15 -16.68 -18.64 46.18
N ILE A 16 -16.56 -19.93 46.49
CA ILE A 16 -15.59 -20.84 45.87
C ILE A 16 -15.82 -20.92 44.37
N PHE A 17 -17.06 -21.07 43.93
CA PHE A 17 -17.40 -21.12 42.51
C PHE A 17 -16.99 -19.82 41.78
N CYS A 18 -17.37 -18.65 42.31
CA CYS A 18 -16.96 -17.34 41.79
C CYS A 18 -15.44 -17.21 41.74
N LEU A 19 -14.73 -17.63 42.80
CA LEU A 19 -13.27 -17.56 42.88
C LEU A 19 -12.59 -18.48 41.85
N VAL A 20 -13.11 -19.69 41.63
CA VAL A 20 -12.63 -20.60 40.58
C VAL A 20 -12.82 -19.97 39.20
N VAL A 21 -13.98 -19.39 38.91
CA VAL A 21 -14.25 -18.71 37.64
C VAL A 21 -13.27 -17.55 37.42
N VAL A 22 -13.06 -16.71 38.45
CA VAL A 22 -12.10 -15.59 38.39
C VAL A 22 -10.67 -16.08 38.17
N ILE A 23 -10.24 -17.14 38.87
CA ILE A 23 -8.89 -17.72 38.69
C ILE A 23 -8.71 -18.25 37.26
N LEU A 24 -9.69 -18.98 36.73
CA LEU A 24 -9.63 -19.50 35.36
C LEU A 24 -9.59 -18.35 34.34
N TYR A 25 -10.39 -17.30 34.55
CA TYR A 25 -10.38 -16.09 33.73
C TYR A 25 -9.00 -15.40 33.74
N LEU A 26 -8.44 -15.14 34.93
CA LEU A 26 -7.13 -14.50 35.07
C LEU A 26 -6.00 -15.36 34.47
N ARG A 27 -6.03 -16.68 34.68
CA ARG A 27 -5.06 -17.61 34.06
C ARG A 27 -5.14 -17.57 32.54
N LYS A 28 -6.35 -17.57 31.97
CA LYS A 28 -6.56 -17.45 30.51
C LYS A 28 -6.05 -16.10 30.00
N GLN A 29 -6.35 -15.01 30.69
CA GLN A 29 -5.91 -13.66 30.32
C GLN A 29 -4.37 -13.54 30.35
N LYS A 30 -3.72 -14.10 31.38
CA LYS A 30 -2.26 -14.14 31.51
C LYS A 30 -1.62 -14.96 30.39
N ARG A 31 -2.18 -16.13 30.07
CA ARG A 31 -1.72 -16.97 28.95
C ARG A 31 -1.82 -16.23 27.61
N ASN A 32 -2.97 -15.62 27.32
CA ASN A 32 -3.18 -14.87 26.09
C ASN A 32 -2.22 -13.67 25.98
N SER A 33 -2.03 -12.94 27.08
CA SER A 33 -1.10 -11.80 27.12
C SER A 33 0.33 -12.24 26.85
N ARG A 34 0.77 -13.38 27.41
CA ARG A 34 2.10 -13.95 27.15
C ARG A 34 2.30 -14.30 25.67
N ILE A 35 1.30 -14.92 25.03
CA ILE A 35 1.37 -15.22 23.59
C ILE A 35 1.55 -13.94 22.77
N VAL A 36 0.79 -12.89 23.10
CA VAL A 36 0.90 -11.60 22.41
C VAL A 36 2.26 -10.93 22.67
N GLU A 37 2.79 -11.03 23.88
CA GLU A 37 4.14 -10.53 24.20
C GLU A 37 5.24 -11.24 23.41
N GLU A 38 5.16 -12.56 23.28
CA GLU A 38 6.07 -13.35 22.44
C GLU A 38 5.98 -12.91 20.98
N LYS A 39 4.76 -12.71 20.44
CA LYS A 39 4.58 -12.18 19.08
C LYS A 39 5.14 -10.76 18.91
N ILE A 40 4.96 -9.88 19.89
CA ILE A 40 5.54 -8.53 19.88
C ILE A 40 7.06 -8.59 19.89
N ALA A 41 7.66 -9.48 20.67
CA ALA A 41 9.11 -9.66 20.72
C ALA A 41 9.64 -10.11 19.35
N THR A 42 9.01 -11.10 18.73
CA THR A 42 9.33 -11.54 17.36
C THR A 42 9.16 -10.40 16.36
N ALA A 43 8.06 -9.65 16.42
CA ALA A 43 7.81 -8.53 15.52
C ALA A 43 8.88 -7.43 15.66
N LYS A 44 9.39 -7.17 16.87
CA LYS A 44 10.48 -6.22 17.10
C LYS A 44 11.79 -6.72 16.52
N GLN A 45 12.12 -8.00 16.75
CA GLN A 45 13.31 -8.63 16.19
C GLN A 45 13.31 -8.60 14.66
N ASP A 46 12.15 -8.85 14.05
CA ASP A 46 11.97 -8.85 12.60
C ASP A 46 11.81 -7.44 11.99
N GLY A 47 11.79 -6.38 12.81
CA GLY A 47 11.59 -5.00 12.34
C GLY A 47 10.16 -4.70 11.84
N LEU A 48 9.19 -5.55 12.19
CA LEU A 48 7.79 -5.47 11.77
C LEU A 48 6.88 -4.74 12.78
N PHE A 49 7.38 -4.51 14.01
CA PHE A 49 6.64 -3.82 15.06
C PHE A 49 6.43 -2.33 14.74
N GLU A 50 7.44 -1.65 14.20
CA GLU A 50 7.33 -0.25 13.82
C GLU A 50 6.62 -0.13 12.46
N PRO A 51 5.56 0.68 12.31
CA PRO A 51 4.79 0.78 11.08
C PRO A 51 5.57 1.46 9.95
N ILE A 52 5.31 1.02 8.71
CA ILE A 52 5.81 1.65 7.49
C ILE A 52 4.80 2.65 6.92
N SER A 53 3.52 2.48 7.23
CA SER A 53 2.41 3.24 6.66
C SER A 53 1.30 3.42 7.71
N LEU A 54 0.06 3.57 7.26
CA LEU A 54 -1.15 3.60 8.09
C LEU A 54 -1.21 2.38 9.02
N HIS A 55 -1.47 2.61 10.30
CA HIS A 55 -1.57 1.55 11.30
C HIS A 55 -2.56 1.94 12.41
N PRO A 56 -3.17 0.95 13.10
CA PRO A 56 -4.05 1.23 14.22
C PRO A 56 -3.28 1.62 15.48
N VAL A 57 -3.74 2.68 16.13
CA VAL A 57 -3.35 3.09 17.48
C VAL A 57 -4.56 2.90 18.38
N VAL A 58 -4.37 2.18 19.48
CA VAL A 58 -5.44 1.85 20.43
C VAL A 58 -5.35 2.76 21.64
N ASP A 59 -6.45 3.41 22.00
CA ASP A 59 -6.62 4.07 23.29
C ASP A 59 -6.91 3.02 24.38
N GLY A 60 -5.95 2.84 25.27
CA GLY A 60 -6.06 1.91 26.38
C GLY A 60 -7.16 2.27 27.39
N ASN A 61 -7.56 3.54 27.50
CA ASN A 61 -8.61 3.96 28.42
C ASN A 61 -9.99 3.55 27.90
N SER A 62 -10.24 3.77 26.61
CA SER A 62 -11.52 3.44 25.97
C SER A 62 -11.67 1.96 25.59
N CYS A 63 -10.58 1.20 25.49
CA CYS A 63 -10.63 -0.20 25.09
C CYS A 63 -11.25 -1.12 26.17
N ILE A 64 -12.30 -1.87 25.81
CA ILE A 64 -13.03 -2.79 26.71
C ILE A 64 -12.77 -4.29 26.44
N GLN A 65 -11.67 -4.64 25.77
CA GLN A 65 -11.23 -6.04 25.55
C GLN A 65 -12.20 -6.93 24.75
N THR A 66 -13.08 -6.38 23.91
CA THR A 66 -14.03 -7.20 23.13
C THR A 66 -13.35 -8.10 22.10
N GLY A 67 -12.17 -7.71 21.60
CA GLY A 67 -11.45 -8.43 20.55
C GLY A 67 -12.06 -8.29 19.14
N ALA A 68 -13.12 -7.49 18.98
CA ALA A 68 -13.79 -7.29 17.69
C ALA A 68 -12.83 -6.75 16.62
N CYS A 69 -11.94 -5.84 16.99
CA CYS A 69 -10.91 -5.28 16.10
C CYS A 69 -9.89 -6.32 15.62
N ILE A 70 -9.63 -7.36 16.41
CA ILE A 70 -8.72 -8.46 16.07
C ILE A 70 -9.42 -9.43 15.13
N ALA A 71 -10.66 -9.81 15.45
CA ALA A 71 -11.47 -10.71 14.65
C ALA A 71 -11.79 -10.13 13.26
N ALA A 72 -11.99 -8.82 13.16
CA ALA A 72 -12.26 -8.13 11.91
C ALA A 72 -11.03 -7.97 10.99
N CYS A 73 -9.81 -8.25 11.46
CA CYS A 73 -8.58 -8.03 10.70
C CYS A 73 -8.24 -9.24 9.80
N PRO A 74 -8.27 -9.11 8.47
CA PRO A 74 -7.94 -10.20 7.55
C PRO A 74 -6.44 -10.54 7.54
N GLU A 75 -5.56 -9.57 7.79
CA GLU A 75 -4.10 -9.80 7.82
C GLU A 75 -3.69 -10.65 9.03
N LYS A 76 -4.53 -10.71 10.08
CA LYS A 76 -4.28 -11.35 11.37
C LYS A 76 -3.04 -10.80 12.08
N ASP A 77 -2.97 -10.96 13.40
CA ASP A 77 -1.79 -10.56 14.20
C ASP A 77 -1.29 -9.12 14.01
N ILE A 78 -2.15 -8.20 13.55
CA ILE A 78 -1.87 -6.75 13.60
C ILE A 78 -2.12 -6.21 15.01
N LEU A 79 -3.19 -6.69 15.63
CA LEU A 79 -3.60 -6.40 17.01
C LEU A 79 -3.73 -7.72 17.79
N GLY A 80 -3.46 -7.69 19.09
CA GLY A 80 -3.74 -8.76 20.04
C GLY A 80 -4.18 -8.24 21.40
N ILE A 81 -4.68 -9.10 22.28
CA ILE A 81 -5.03 -8.71 23.65
C ILE A 81 -3.84 -8.93 24.58
N ARG A 82 -3.31 -7.84 25.15
CA ARG A 82 -2.27 -7.84 26.18
C ARG A 82 -2.77 -7.07 27.39
N ASN A 83 -2.68 -7.68 28.57
CA ASN A 83 -3.13 -7.08 29.85
C ASN A 83 -4.57 -6.53 29.78
N GLY A 84 -5.42 -7.26 29.06
CA GLY A 84 -6.82 -6.91 28.86
C GLY A 84 -7.09 -5.72 27.93
N LYS A 85 -6.11 -5.29 27.13
CA LYS A 85 -6.29 -4.22 26.15
C LYS A 85 -5.81 -4.67 24.78
N ALA A 86 -6.50 -4.21 23.73
CA ALA A 86 -6.00 -4.39 22.37
C ALA A 86 -4.67 -3.65 22.24
N THR A 87 -3.67 -4.32 21.69
CA THR A 87 -2.28 -3.87 21.60
C THR A 87 -1.74 -4.24 20.24
N THR A 88 -0.99 -3.33 19.63
CA THR A 88 -0.36 -3.53 18.32
C THR A 88 0.76 -4.57 18.41
N ILE A 89 0.81 -5.46 17.41
CA ILE A 89 1.81 -6.51 17.26
C ILE A 89 2.65 -6.24 16.00
N ASN A 90 2.06 -6.40 14.81
CA ASN A 90 2.75 -6.25 13.52
C ASN A 90 2.28 -5.01 12.76
N ALA A 91 2.60 -3.81 13.25
CA ALA A 91 2.11 -2.57 12.65
C ALA A 91 2.52 -2.41 11.18
N SER A 92 3.72 -2.87 10.79
CA SER A 92 4.20 -2.82 9.41
C SER A 92 3.42 -3.68 8.42
N GLN A 93 2.69 -4.70 8.91
CA GLN A 93 1.88 -5.55 8.05
C GLN A 93 0.46 -5.01 7.86
N CYS A 94 0.10 -3.94 8.54
CA CYS A 94 -1.20 -3.32 8.35
C CYS A 94 -1.30 -2.76 6.92
N ILE A 95 -2.29 -3.23 6.18
CA ILE A 95 -2.60 -2.73 4.83
C ILE A 95 -3.57 -1.55 4.85
N GLY A 96 -3.99 -1.08 6.03
CA GLY A 96 -4.82 0.12 6.17
C GLY A 96 -6.30 -0.04 5.76
N HIS A 97 -6.89 -1.24 5.90
CA HIS A 97 -8.29 -1.50 5.54
C HIS A 97 -9.33 -0.96 6.52
N GLY A 98 -8.90 -0.53 7.71
CA GLY A 98 -9.77 0.13 8.69
C GLY A 98 -10.89 -0.72 9.28
N ALA A 99 -10.93 -2.04 9.01
CA ALA A 99 -11.98 -2.89 9.61
C ALA A 99 -11.87 -2.93 11.14
N CYS A 100 -10.66 -2.83 11.69
CA CYS A 100 -10.46 -2.69 13.13
C CYS A 100 -11.09 -1.39 13.69
N PHE A 101 -10.94 -0.27 12.98
CA PHE A 101 -11.49 1.03 13.33
C PHE A 101 -13.02 0.99 13.39
N HIS A 102 -13.66 0.41 12.37
CA HIS A 102 -15.13 0.31 12.30
C HIS A 102 -15.73 -0.77 13.22
N ALA A 103 -14.97 -1.84 13.52
CA ALA A 103 -15.47 -2.92 14.39
C ALA A 103 -15.35 -2.60 15.88
N CYS A 104 -14.68 -1.51 16.27
CA CYS A 104 -14.48 -1.16 17.67
C CYS A 104 -15.76 -0.52 18.26
N PRO A 105 -16.47 -1.17 19.19
CA PRO A 105 -17.74 -0.65 19.71
C PRO A 105 -17.58 0.56 20.64
N THR A 106 -16.37 0.80 21.15
CA THR A 106 -16.04 1.95 22.01
C THR A 106 -15.17 2.96 21.29
N GLU A 107 -15.03 2.84 19.97
CA GLU A 107 -14.32 3.82 19.16
C GLU A 107 -12.85 4.06 19.59
N ALA A 108 -12.27 3.09 20.31
CA ALA A 108 -10.95 3.17 20.93
C ALA A 108 -9.79 3.05 19.93
N ILE A 109 -10.05 3.04 18.62
CA ILE A 109 -9.03 2.87 17.59
C ILE A 109 -8.97 4.11 16.73
N SER A 110 -7.77 4.65 16.54
CA SER A 110 -7.46 5.64 15.52
C SER A 110 -6.55 5.01 14.48
N LEU A 111 -6.64 5.42 13.21
CA LEU A 111 -5.68 5.03 12.18
C LEU A 111 -4.68 6.16 11.99
N CYS A 112 -3.44 5.91 12.38
CA CYS A 112 -2.38 6.91 12.34
C CYS A 112 -1.37 6.62 11.24
N ILE A 113 -0.75 7.69 10.73
CA ILE A 113 0.31 7.61 9.74
C ILE A 113 1.64 8.09 10.34
N GLY A 114 2.69 7.29 10.15
CA GLY A 114 3.97 7.50 10.82
C GLY A 114 3.94 7.16 12.31
N THR A 115 5.05 7.42 13.00
CA THR A 115 5.19 7.33 14.47
C THR A 115 5.87 8.60 14.98
N GLU A 116 5.97 8.75 16.31
CA GLU A 116 6.77 9.80 16.93
C GLU A 116 8.23 9.83 16.41
N LYS A 117 8.78 8.66 16.07
CA LYS A 117 10.16 8.51 15.58
C LYS A 117 10.26 8.52 14.06
N ARG A 118 9.20 8.14 13.36
CA ARG A 118 9.17 7.92 11.92
C ARG A 118 8.10 8.78 11.26
N GLY A 119 8.54 9.90 10.71
CA GLY A 119 7.65 10.75 9.93
C GLY A 119 7.34 10.20 8.54
N VAL A 120 6.13 10.45 8.04
CA VAL A 120 5.70 10.11 6.68
C VAL A 120 5.37 11.39 5.93
N GLU A 121 5.99 11.56 4.76
CA GLU A 121 5.73 12.70 3.86
C GLU A 121 4.39 12.51 3.15
N LEU A 122 3.49 13.46 3.32
CA LEU A 122 2.19 13.53 2.67
C LEU A 122 1.90 14.97 2.24
N PRO A 123 1.21 15.16 1.10
CA PRO A 123 0.68 16.46 0.76
C PRO A 123 -0.42 16.87 1.74
N HIS A 124 -0.57 18.19 1.95
CA HIS A 124 -1.72 18.72 2.66
C HIS A 124 -2.97 18.61 1.78
N VAL A 125 -4.01 17.98 2.32
CA VAL A 125 -5.35 17.90 1.73
C VAL A 125 -6.39 18.16 2.80
N ASN A 126 -7.38 18.99 2.50
CA ASN A 126 -8.49 19.25 3.40
C ASN A 126 -9.56 18.14 3.31
N GLN A 127 -10.65 18.28 4.06
CA GLN A 127 -11.77 17.31 4.07
C GLN A 127 -12.48 17.19 2.71
N THR A 128 -12.32 18.16 1.82
CA THR A 128 -12.88 18.15 0.47
C THR A 128 -11.90 17.64 -0.59
N PHE A 129 -10.75 17.09 -0.18
CA PHE A 129 -9.66 16.59 -1.02
C PHE A 129 -8.88 17.67 -1.78
N GLU A 130 -9.13 18.95 -1.50
CA GLU A 130 -8.41 20.07 -2.11
C GLU A 130 -7.07 20.29 -1.39
N THR A 131 -6.04 20.61 -2.17
CA THR A 131 -4.70 20.90 -1.67
C THR A 131 -4.59 22.36 -1.20
N ASN A 132 -3.40 22.78 -0.78
CA ASN A 132 -3.11 24.21 -0.55
C ASN A 132 -3.07 25.04 -1.84
N VAL A 133 -3.11 24.42 -3.02
CA VAL A 133 -3.23 25.10 -4.31
C VAL A 133 -4.69 25.03 -4.73
N PRO A 134 -5.44 26.15 -4.68
CA PRO A 134 -6.87 26.17 -4.98
C PRO A 134 -7.15 25.61 -6.38
N GLY A 135 -8.07 24.66 -6.45
CA GLY A 135 -8.45 23.96 -7.67
C GLY A 135 -7.59 22.74 -8.06
N ILE A 136 -6.60 22.39 -7.22
CA ILE A 136 -5.90 21.11 -7.33
C ILE A 136 -6.30 20.21 -6.17
N TYR A 137 -6.74 19.00 -6.52
CA TYR A 137 -7.23 17.98 -5.60
C TYR A 137 -6.31 16.75 -5.60
N ILE A 138 -6.30 15.98 -4.51
CA ILE A 138 -5.56 14.72 -4.40
C ILE A 138 -6.48 13.63 -3.88
N ALA A 139 -6.50 12.48 -4.54
CA ALA A 139 -7.25 11.31 -4.09
C ALA A 139 -6.44 10.01 -4.25
N GLY A 140 -6.80 9.00 -3.45
CA GLY A 140 -6.20 7.67 -3.45
C GLY A 140 -4.98 7.57 -2.54
N GLU A 141 -4.05 6.68 -2.91
CA GLU A 141 -2.90 6.32 -2.05
C GLU A 141 -2.07 7.55 -1.66
N LEU A 142 -2.02 8.59 -2.50
CA LEU A 142 -1.27 9.81 -2.24
C LEU A 142 -1.74 10.55 -0.98
N GLY A 143 -3.02 10.42 -0.60
CA GLY A 143 -3.59 10.91 0.66
C GLY A 143 -3.36 10.00 1.87
N GLY A 144 -2.66 8.87 1.70
CA GLY A 144 -2.27 7.97 2.80
C GLY A 144 -3.07 6.66 2.92
N MET A 145 -4.04 6.40 2.04
CA MET A 145 -4.85 5.16 2.08
C MET A 145 -4.68 4.33 0.78
N GLY A 146 -3.90 3.25 0.84
CA GLY A 146 -3.44 2.50 -0.35
C GLY A 146 -4.34 1.37 -0.86
N LEU A 147 -5.58 1.24 -0.41
CA LEU A 147 -6.47 0.16 -0.85
C LEU A 147 -7.33 0.57 -2.04
N ILE A 148 -7.59 -0.39 -2.92
CA ILE A 148 -8.43 -0.20 -4.12
C ILE A 148 -9.80 0.38 -3.74
N ARG A 149 -10.50 -0.20 -2.75
CA ARG A 149 -11.78 0.33 -2.25
C ARG A 149 -11.67 1.79 -1.80
N ASN A 150 -10.66 2.12 -0.99
CA ASN A 150 -10.49 3.47 -0.46
C ASN A 150 -10.14 4.45 -1.58
N ALA A 151 -9.32 4.03 -2.54
CA ALA A 151 -8.97 4.82 -3.71
C ALA A 151 -10.20 5.13 -4.57
N VAL A 152 -11.03 4.12 -4.86
CA VAL A 152 -12.30 4.30 -5.58
C VAL A 152 -13.22 5.26 -4.83
N GLU A 153 -13.39 5.08 -3.52
CA GLU A 153 -14.25 5.93 -2.71
C GLU A 153 -13.77 7.39 -2.67
N GLN A 154 -12.46 7.61 -2.47
CA GLN A 154 -11.89 8.95 -2.45
C GLN A 154 -11.97 9.65 -3.81
N GLY A 155 -11.75 8.92 -4.91
CA GLY A 155 -11.90 9.47 -6.26
C GLY A 155 -13.32 9.98 -6.51
N ARG A 156 -14.33 9.22 -6.05
CA ARG A 156 -15.74 9.61 -6.10
C ARG A 156 -16.02 10.85 -5.25
N GLN A 157 -15.64 10.83 -3.98
CA GLN A 157 -15.89 11.93 -3.04
C GLN A 157 -15.21 13.24 -3.47
N ALA A 158 -13.97 13.16 -3.98
CA ALA A 158 -13.24 14.33 -4.47
C ALA A 158 -13.99 15.00 -5.62
N VAL A 159 -14.45 14.23 -6.61
CA VAL A 159 -15.21 14.79 -7.74
C VAL A 159 -16.58 15.33 -7.31
N GLU A 160 -17.27 14.67 -6.38
CA GLU A 160 -18.51 15.21 -5.82
C GLU A 160 -18.31 16.57 -5.13
N ASN A 161 -17.17 16.79 -4.49
CA ASN A 161 -16.83 18.09 -3.91
C ASN A 161 -16.44 19.13 -4.97
N ILE A 162 -15.72 18.72 -6.03
CA ILE A 162 -15.41 19.56 -7.18
C ILE A 162 -16.69 20.08 -7.84
N VAL A 163 -17.67 19.20 -8.07
CA VAL A 163 -18.96 19.55 -8.69
C VAL A 163 -19.74 20.59 -7.86
N LYS A 164 -19.67 20.50 -6.52
CA LYS A 164 -20.36 21.46 -5.63
C LYS A 164 -19.73 22.85 -5.63
N THR A 165 -18.43 22.95 -5.93
CA THR A 165 -17.64 24.19 -5.76
C THR A 165 -17.25 24.84 -7.08
N SER A 166 -17.35 24.12 -8.20
CA SER A 166 -16.97 24.63 -9.51
C SER A 166 -18.04 25.53 -10.10
N GLY A 167 -17.70 26.81 -10.34
CA GLY A 167 -18.52 27.69 -11.17
C GLY A 167 -18.59 27.16 -12.62
N LYS A 168 -19.65 27.50 -13.35
CA LYS A 168 -19.90 26.91 -14.70
C LYS A 168 -19.10 27.53 -15.84
N GLU A 169 -18.60 28.76 -15.68
CA GLU A 169 -17.91 29.47 -16.78
C GLU A 169 -16.38 29.40 -16.63
N HIS A 170 -15.72 29.06 -17.73
CA HIS A 170 -14.27 29.14 -17.92
C HIS A 170 -13.92 29.07 -19.42
N GLN A 171 -12.67 29.39 -19.77
CA GLN A 171 -12.14 29.31 -21.15
C GLN A 171 -11.30 28.04 -21.41
N ALA A 172 -11.13 27.18 -20.41
CA ALA A 172 -10.41 25.92 -20.56
C ALA A 172 -11.20 24.87 -21.38
N ASP A 173 -10.48 23.93 -22.01
CA ASP A 173 -11.04 22.84 -22.82
C ASP A 173 -11.83 21.83 -21.99
N TYR A 174 -11.45 21.65 -20.72
CA TYR A 174 -12.04 20.69 -19.79
C TYR A 174 -12.47 21.36 -18.49
N ASP A 175 -13.55 20.88 -17.89
CA ASP A 175 -13.93 21.22 -16.53
C ASP A 175 -12.93 20.60 -15.53
N LEU A 176 -12.50 19.36 -15.81
CA LEU A 176 -11.63 18.57 -14.95
C LEU A 176 -10.60 17.78 -15.76
N ILE A 177 -9.33 17.83 -15.36
CA ILE A 177 -8.32 16.85 -15.77
C ILE A 177 -8.01 15.91 -14.60
N VAL A 178 -8.12 14.61 -14.84
CA VAL A 178 -7.72 13.54 -13.93
C VAL A 178 -6.34 13.06 -14.32
N ILE A 179 -5.38 13.09 -13.39
CA ILE A 179 -4.02 12.61 -13.64
C ILE A 179 -3.82 11.27 -12.93
N GLY A 180 -3.62 10.21 -13.72
CA GLY A 180 -3.54 8.81 -13.32
C GLY A 180 -4.84 8.04 -13.60
N ALA A 181 -4.72 6.84 -14.16
CA ALA A 181 -5.81 5.90 -14.41
C ALA A 181 -5.71 4.65 -13.52
N GLY A 182 -5.27 4.84 -12.27
CA GLY A 182 -5.44 3.86 -11.21
C GLY A 182 -6.87 3.83 -10.65
N PRO A 183 -7.16 3.03 -9.61
CA PRO A 183 -8.52 2.90 -9.05
C PRO A 183 -9.19 4.23 -8.67
N ALA A 184 -8.43 5.18 -8.09
CA ALA A 184 -8.94 6.51 -7.77
C ALA A 184 -9.29 7.34 -9.02
N GLY A 185 -8.42 7.34 -10.02
CA GLY A 185 -8.62 8.07 -11.27
C GLY A 185 -9.77 7.51 -12.11
N ILE A 186 -9.90 6.19 -12.16
CA ILE A 186 -11.04 5.51 -12.81
C ILE A 186 -12.36 5.94 -12.15
N SER A 187 -12.43 5.89 -10.82
CA SER A 187 -13.62 6.33 -10.08
C SER A 187 -13.93 7.82 -10.27
N ALA A 188 -12.90 8.66 -10.24
CA ALA A 188 -13.03 10.09 -10.49
C ALA A 188 -13.58 10.37 -11.90
N SER A 189 -13.05 9.69 -12.92
CA SER A 189 -13.50 9.82 -14.31
C SER A 189 -14.97 9.43 -14.50
N LEU A 190 -15.37 8.30 -13.90
CA LEU A 190 -16.76 7.83 -13.95
C LEU A 190 -17.71 8.75 -13.18
N THR A 191 -17.26 9.33 -12.07
CA THR A 191 -18.05 10.29 -11.30
C THR A 191 -18.20 11.59 -12.07
N ALA A 192 -17.13 12.07 -12.72
CA ALA A 192 -17.20 13.25 -13.59
C ALA A 192 -18.24 13.05 -14.70
N LYS A 193 -18.20 11.90 -15.39
CA LYS A 193 -19.21 11.53 -16.39
C LYS A 193 -20.62 11.48 -15.80
N LYS A 194 -20.82 10.90 -14.62
CA LYS A 194 -22.12 10.85 -13.92
C LYS A 194 -22.73 12.24 -13.69
N TYR A 195 -21.90 13.25 -13.45
CA TYR A 195 -22.32 14.63 -13.23
C TYR A 195 -22.25 15.52 -14.50
N ASN A 196 -22.02 14.91 -15.68
CA ASN A 196 -21.85 15.62 -16.96
C ASN A 196 -20.73 16.68 -16.93
N VAL A 197 -19.65 16.40 -16.21
CA VAL A 197 -18.42 17.22 -16.16
C VAL A 197 -17.54 16.82 -17.35
N THR A 198 -17.13 17.80 -18.15
CA THR A 198 -16.23 17.58 -19.30
C THR A 198 -14.85 17.22 -18.78
N CYS A 199 -14.47 15.95 -18.92
CA CYS A 199 -13.33 15.37 -18.24
C CYS A 199 -12.35 14.70 -19.21
N LEU A 200 -11.05 14.87 -18.96
CA LEU A 200 -9.97 14.14 -19.63
C LEU A 200 -9.10 13.45 -18.58
N THR A 201 -8.82 12.16 -18.78
CA THR A 201 -7.93 11.38 -17.93
C THR A 201 -6.61 11.12 -18.64
N LEU A 202 -5.50 11.46 -17.99
CA LEU A 202 -4.14 11.29 -18.50
C LEU A 202 -3.40 10.22 -17.68
N GLU A 203 -2.93 9.16 -18.32
CA GLU A 203 -2.18 8.07 -17.69
C GLU A 203 -0.79 7.96 -18.31
N GLN A 204 0.25 7.88 -17.47
CA GLN A 204 1.64 7.83 -17.93
C GLN A 204 1.99 6.54 -18.68
N ASP A 205 1.37 5.42 -18.30
CA ASP A 205 1.56 4.11 -18.91
C ASP A 205 0.24 3.65 -19.52
N THR A 206 -0.46 2.75 -18.83
CA THR A 206 -1.72 2.13 -19.25
C THR A 206 -2.68 1.98 -18.07
N LEU A 207 -3.95 1.72 -18.37
CA LEU A 207 -5.04 1.54 -17.43
C LEU A 207 -4.69 0.59 -16.27
N GLY A 208 -5.11 0.98 -15.06
CA GLY A 208 -5.02 0.15 -13.85
C GLY A 208 -3.88 0.53 -12.91
N GLY A 209 -2.95 1.39 -13.35
CA GLY A 209 -1.85 1.90 -12.54
C GLY A 209 -1.04 0.79 -11.88
N THR A 210 -0.89 0.81 -10.55
CA THR A 210 -0.16 -0.23 -9.81
C THR A 210 -0.66 -1.65 -10.11
N VAL A 211 -1.97 -1.86 -10.31
CA VAL A 211 -2.51 -3.20 -10.59
C VAL A 211 -2.00 -3.76 -11.91
N PHE A 212 -1.81 -2.90 -12.92
CA PHE A 212 -1.23 -3.30 -14.19
C PHE A 212 0.20 -3.82 -14.04
N THR A 213 0.97 -3.32 -13.07
CA THR A 213 2.36 -3.73 -12.86
C THR A 213 2.54 -5.08 -12.17
N PHE A 214 1.45 -5.67 -11.66
CA PHE A 214 1.53 -6.98 -11.00
C PHE A 214 1.79 -8.11 -12.00
N PRO A 215 2.41 -9.22 -11.56
CA PRO A 215 2.45 -10.45 -12.34
C PRO A 215 1.05 -10.91 -12.75
N ARG A 216 0.92 -11.54 -13.91
CA ARG A 216 -0.35 -12.02 -14.46
C ARG A 216 -1.12 -12.93 -13.49
N SER A 217 -0.41 -13.80 -12.78
CA SER A 217 -0.94 -14.74 -11.81
C SER A 217 -1.22 -14.14 -10.42
N LYS A 218 -0.98 -12.83 -10.21
CA LYS A 218 -1.17 -12.18 -8.91
C LYS A 218 -2.66 -12.16 -8.54
N ILE A 219 -2.97 -12.76 -7.40
CA ILE A 219 -4.26 -12.56 -6.73
C ILE A 219 -4.27 -11.19 -6.06
N VAL A 220 -5.27 -10.39 -6.42
CA VAL A 220 -5.54 -9.06 -5.88
C VAL A 220 -6.65 -9.19 -4.85
N MET A 221 -6.35 -8.78 -3.62
CA MET A 221 -7.34 -8.72 -2.55
C MET A 221 -7.95 -7.33 -2.49
N THR A 222 -9.28 -7.26 -2.45
CA THR A 222 -10.01 -6.01 -2.27
C THR A 222 -11.26 -6.23 -1.43
N SER A 223 -12.03 -5.19 -1.22
CA SER A 223 -13.32 -5.26 -0.53
C SER A 223 -14.42 -4.78 -1.47
N PRO A 224 -15.69 -5.18 -1.22
CA PRO A 224 -16.81 -4.66 -1.98
C PRO A 224 -16.81 -3.13 -1.99
N MET A 225 -17.04 -2.57 -3.16
CA MET A 225 -17.00 -1.13 -3.41
C MET A 225 -18.13 -0.72 -4.35
N ASP A 226 -18.56 0.53 -4.24
CA ASP A 226 -19.49 1.10 -5.20
C ASP A 226 -18.69 1.80 -6.30
N LEU A 227 -18.87 1.37 -7.55
CA LEU A 227 -18.19 1.93 -8.70
C LEU A 227 -19.18 2.83 -9.47
N PRO A 228 -18.90 4.14 -9.64
CA PRO A 228 -19.81 5.05 -10.32
C PRO A 228 -20.15 4.56 -11.73
N LEU A 229 -21.42 4.68 -12.14
CA LEU A 229 -21.94 4.21 -13.43
C LEU A 229 -21.85 2.69 -13.69
N PHE A 230 -21.53 1.91 -12.66
CA PHE A 230 -21.57 0.44 -12.71
C PHE A 230 -22.36 -0.18 -11.55
N GLY A 231 -22.26 0.41 -10.35
CA GLY A 231 -22.89 -0.04 -9.12
C GLY A 231 -21.96 -0.89 -8.24
N LYS A 232 -22.56 -1.74 -7.41
CA LYS A 232 -21.84 -2.48 -6.37
C LYS A 232 -21.00 -3.63 -6.94
N VAL A 233 -19.68 -3.47 -6.87
CA VAL A 233 -18.68 -4.49 -7.20
C VAL A 233 -18.41 -5.35 -5.97
N LYS A 234 -18.68 -6.66 -6.04
CA LYS A 234 -18.46 -7.62 -4.94
C LYS A 234 -17.19 -8.46 -5.16
N LEU A 235 -16.04 -7.80 -5.24
CA LEU A 235 -14.75 -8.46 -5.34
C LEU A 235 -14.11 -8.57 -3.95
N PHE A 236 -13.66 -9.78 -3.60
CA PHE A 236 -12.94 -10.06 -2.35
C PHE A 236 -11.52 -10.55 -2.68
N GLU A 237 -11.45 -11.58 -3.50
CA GLU A 237 -10.23 -12.08 -4.14
C GLU A 237 -10.49 -12.12 -5.65
N THR A 238 -9.59 -11.57 -6.44
CA THR A 238 -9.74 -11.48 -7.90
C THR A 238 -8.38 -11.58 -8.58
N SER A 239 -8.35 -11.92 -9.86
CA SER A 239 -7.11 -11.92 -10.64
C SER A 239 -6.83 -10.53 -11.22
N LYS A 240 -5.56 -10.22 -11.48
CA LYS A 240 -5.20 -8.99 -12.23
C LYS A 240 -5.99 -8.86 -13.56
N PRO A 241 -6.08 -9.89 -14.43
CA PRO A 241 -6.82 -9.76 -15.69
C PRO A 241 -8.32 -9.50 -15.51
N GLU A 242 -8.97 -10.19 -14.58
CA GLU A 242 -10.39 -9.99 -14.29
C GLU A 242 -10.66 -8.55 -13.85
N LEU A 243 -9.81 -8.01 -12.98
CA LEU A 243 -9.93 -6.64 -12.53
C LEU A 243 -9.69 -5.64 -13.68
N LEU A 244 -8.65 -5.84 -14.49
CA LEU A 244 -8.34 -5.04 -15.68
C LEU A 244 -9.49 -5.01 -16.68
N ASN A 245 -10.09 -6.17 -16.96
CA ASN A 245 -11.25 -6.28 -17.83
C ASN A 245 -12.45 -5.52 -17.26
N LEU A 246 -12.71 -5.62 -15.95
CA LEU A 246 -13.78 -4.84 -15.32
C LEU A 246 -13.58 -3.34 -15.54
N TRP A 247 -12.38 -2.80 -15.32
CA TRP A 247 -12.16 -1.36 -15.54
C TRP A 247 -12.29 -0.98 -17.01
N GLN A 248 -11.74 -1.79 -17.93
CA GLN A 248 -11.84 -1.54 -19.36
C GLN A 248 -13.30 -1.53 -19.83
N ASP A 249 -14.09 -2.51 -19.39
CA ASP A 249 -15.51 -2.63 -19.71
C ASP A 249 -16.30 -1.41 -19.21
N VAL A 250 -16.03 -0.98 -17.98
CA VAL A 250 -16.76 0.15 -17.38
C VAL A 250 -16.38 1.47 -18.05
N LEU A 251 -15.10 1.69 -18.34
CA LEU A 251 -14.65 2.90 -19.02
C LEU A 251 -15.17 2.98 -20.47
N SER A 252 -15.12 1.87 -21.21
CA SER A 252 -15.58 1.81 -22.60
C SER A 252 -17.10 1.98 -22.72
N LYS A 253 -17.90 1.29 -21.89
CA LYS A 253 -19.37 1.43 -21.86
C LYS A 253 -19.85 2.85 -21.54
N ASN A 254 -19.04 3.62 -20.80
CA ASN A 254 -19.36 4.99 -20.41
C ASN A 254 -18.63 6.04 -21.26
N GLU A 255 -17.91 5.63 -22.30
CA GLU A 255 -17.17 6.49 -23.22
C GLU A 255 -16.27 7.50 -22.48
N ILE A 256 -15.51 7.00 -21.52
CA ILE A 256 -14.58 7.83 -20.75
C ILE A 256 -13.40 8.22 -21.64
N ASN A 257 -13.09 9.52 -21.69
CA ASN A 257 -11.95 10.06 -22.42
C ASN A 257 -10.65 9.82 -21.66
N LEU A 258 -9.94 8.75 -22.01
CA LEU A 258 -8.66 8.34 -21.42
C LEU A 258 -7.55 8.43 -22.48
N ARG A 259 -6.46 9.11 -22.14
CA ARG A 259 -5.20 9.14 -22.90
C ARG A 259 -4.13 8.38 -22.13
N GLU A 260 -3.74 7.24 -22.67
CA GLU A 260 -2.60 6.46 -22.20
C GLU A 260 -1.28 7.01 -22.78
N ASN A 261 -0.14 6.62 -22.19
CA ASN A 261 1.19 7.13 -22.55
C ASN A 261 1.33 8.67 -22.46
N ALA A 262 0.50 9.31 -21.64
CA ALA A 262 0.41 10.75 -21.44
C ALA A 262 0.94 11.16 -20.07
N LYS A 263 2.26 11.02 -19.86
CA LYS A 263 2.90 11.39 -18.59
C LYS A 263 2.88 12.90 -18.39
N VAL A 264 2.14 13.39 -17.40
CA VAL A 264 2.14 14.81 -17.04
C VAL A 264 3.49 15.21 -16.43
N GLU A 265 4.10 16.25 -16.98
CA GLU A 265 5.38 16.81 -16.52
C GLU A 265 5.18 18.09 -15.72
N SER A 266 4.26 18.97 -16.15
CA SER A 266 4.03 20.25 -15.50
C SER A 266 2.56 20.66 -15.46
N ILE A 267 2.20 21.41 -14.42
CA ILE A 267 0.88 22.01 -14.23
C ILE A 267 1.12 23.46 -13.82
N THR A 268 0.65 24.39 -14.64
CA THR A 268 0.83 25.82 -14.41
C THR A 268 -0.52 26.52 -14.47
N ARG A 269 -0.77 27.46 -13.56
CA ARG A 269 -2.00 28.25 -13.57
C ARG A 269 -1.85 29.43 -14.53
N ASN A 270 -2.80 29.58 -15.45
CA ASN A 270 -2.85 30.68 -16.41
C ASN A 270 -4.30 31.19 -16.55
N ASN A 271 -4.52 32.50 -16.50
CA ASN A 271 -5.83 33.14 -16.76
C ASN A 271 -7.03 32.51 -16.01
N GLY A 272 -6.82 32.05 -14.78
CA GLY A 272 -7.89 31.49 -13.94
C GLY A 272 -8.17 30.00 -14.10
N TYR A 273 -7.45 29.30 -14.99
CA TYR A 273 -7.49 27.84 -15.17
C TYR A 273 -6.08 27.24 -15.19
N PHE A 274 -5.95 25.93 -15.34
CA PHE A 274 -4.68 25.21 -15.38
C PHE A 274 -4.32 24.81 -16.80
N MET A 275 -3.04 24.96 -17.15
CA MET A 275 -2.40 24.35 -18.30
C MET A 275 -1.62 23.13 -17.82
N VAL A 276 -1.91 21.98 -18.42
CA VAL A 276 -1.30 20.68 -18.12
C VAL A 276 -0.47 20.26 -19.34
N MET A 277 0.83 20.06 -19.13
CA MET A 277 1.75 19.65 -20.19
C MET A 277 2.25 18.23 -19.94
N THR A 278 2.21 17.40 -20.97
CA THR A 278 2.75 16.04 -20.96
C THR A 278 4.19 16.01 -21.47
N LEU A 279 4.92 14.95 -21.12
CA LEU A 279 6.32 14.76 -21.48
C LEU A 279 6.56 14.70 -23.01
N ASN A 280 5.54 14.32 -23.78
CA ASN A 280 5.58 14.29 -25.25
C ASN A 280 5.22 15.65 -25.90
N GLY A 281 4.97 16.70 -25.10
CA GLY A 281 4.71 18.06 -25.56
C GLY A 281 3.24 18.40 -25.83
N GLU A 282 2.29 17.47 -25.60
CA GLU A 282 0.86 17.81 -25.66
C GLU A 282 0.47 18.77 -24.52
N GLN A 283 -0.47 19.66 -24.81
CA GLN A 283 -0.97 20.65 -23.87
C GLN A 283 -2.49 20.55 -23.78
N PHE A 284 -2.99 20.56 -22.55
CA PHE A 284 -4.42 20.54 -22.24
C PHE A 284 -4.73 21.63 -21.24
N THR A 285 -5.94 22.19 -21.29
CA THR A 285 -6.38 23.17 -20.30
C THR A 285 -7.57 22.65 -19.50
N ALA A 286 -7.56 22.88 -18.19
CA ALA A 286 -8.68 22.52 -17.32
C ALA A 286 -8.95 23.53 -16.23
N LYS A 287 -10.22 23.69 -15.84
CA LYS A 287 -10.57 24.52 -14.69
C LYS A 287 -10.05 23.94 -13.38
N GLN A 288 -10.19 22.64 -13.20
CA GLN A 288 -9.77 21.91 -12.01
C GLN A 288 -8.87 20.72 -12.39
N VAL A 289 -8.00 20.33 -11.47
CA VAL A 289 -7.14 19.14 -11.64
C VAL A 289 -7.26 18.24 -10.43
N ILE A 290 -7.38 16.93 -10.64
CA ILE A 290 -7.28 15.93 -9.57
C ILE A 290 -6.10 14.98 -9.83
N LEU A 291 -5.20 14.89 -8.85
CA LEU A 291 -4.06 13.99 -8.87
C LEU A 291 -4.42 12.65 -8.21
N THR A 292 -4.35 11.58 -8.99
CA THR A 292 -4.64 10.20 -8.56
C THR A 292 -3.47 9.24 -8.86
N ILE A 293 -2.27 9.80 -8.92
CA ILE A 293 -1.01 9.15 -9.35
C ILE A 293 -0.42 8.11 -8.37
N GLY A 294 -1.09 7.86 -7.24
CA GLY A 294 -0.63 6.93 -6.20
C GLY A 294 0.67 7.36 -5.49
N ARG A 295 1.29 6.45 -4.71
CA ARG A 295 2.57 6.72 -4.02
C ARG A 295 3.74 5.92 -4.55
N ARG A 296 3.50 4.80 -5.24
CA ARG A 296 4.58 3.98 -5.79
C ARG A 296 5.43 4.74 -6.82
N GLY A 297 4.85 5.76 -7.47
CA GLY A 297 5.55 6.63 -8.41
C GLY A 297 6.31 5.85 -9.48
N SER A 298 7.41 6.42 -9.96
CA SER A 298 8.36 5.72 -10.82
C SER A 298 9.22 4.77 -9.99
N PRO A 299 9.60 3.59 -10.53
CA PRO A 299 10.58 2.73 -9.88
C PRO A 299 11.86 3.50 -9.56
N ARG A 300 12.40 3.31 -8.35
CA ARG A 300 13.66 3.91 -7.95
C ARG A 300 14.78 3.36 -8.83
N LYS A 301 15.45 4.26 -9.54
CA LYS A 301 16.65 3.96 -10.31
C LYS A 301 17.86 3.79 -9.37
N LEU A 302 18.77 2.91 -9.73
CA LEU A 302 20.04 2.68 -9.05
C LEU A 302 21.08 3.74 -9.45
N GLY A 303 20.94 4.35 -10.62
CA GLY A 303 21.88 5.34 -11.15
C GLY A 303 23.22 4.74 -11.55
N ILE A 304 23.23 3.48 -12.00
CA ILE A 304 24.45 2.72 -12.29
C ILE A 304 24.68 2.59 -13.81
N PRO A 305 25.95 2.42 -14.25
CA PRO A 305 26.25 2.12 -15.65
C PRO A 305 25.50 0.87 -16.13
N GLY A 306 24.92 0.96 -17.34
CA GLY A 306 24.18 -0.12 -17.98
C GLY A 306 22.74 -0.33 -17.49
N GLU A 307 22.25 0.48 -16.55
CA GLU A 307 20.87 0.38 -16.04
C GLU A 307 19.78 0.53 -17.11
N ASN A 308 20.08 1.22 -18.22
CA ASN A 308 19.13 1.45 -19.32
C ASN A 308 19.18 0.38 -20.42
N MET A 309 19.94 -0.72 -20.23
CA MET A 309 19.98 -1.81 -21.20
C MET A 309 18.64 -2.56 -21.28
N GLU A 310 18.33 -3.13 -22.44
CA GLU A 310 17.07 -3.86 -22.69
C GLU A 310 16.85 -5.06 -21.74
N LYS A 311 17.93 -5.67 -21.24
CA LYS A 311 17.89 -6.78 -20.27
C LYS A 311 17.47 -6.35 -18.86
N VAL A 312 17.28 -5.06 -18.60
CA VAL A 312 16.96 -4.49 -17.29
C VAL A 312 15.49 -4.10 -17.23
N THR A 313 14.76 -4.63 -16.26
CA THR A 313 13.36 -4.31 -16.05
C THR A 313 13.05 -4.05 -14.57
N TYR A 314 12.00 -3.28 -14.33
CA TYR A 314 11.52 -2.90 -12.99
C TYR A 314 10.17 -3.54 -12.67
N ARG A 315 9.68 -4.40 -13.57
CA ARG A 315 8.37 -5.04 -13.49
C ARG A 315 8.49 -6.49 -13.94
N LEU A 316 7.87 -7.38 -13.19
CA LEU A 316 7.71 -8.78 -13.57
C LEU A 316 6.25 -9.01 -13.95
N LEU A 317 5.97 -9.08 -15.25
CA LEU A 317 4.61 -9.19 -15.77
C LEU A 317 4.22 -10.65 -16.04
N GLU A 318 5.06 -11.39 -16.76
CA GLU A 318 4.77 -12.77 -17.21
C GLU A 318 5.94 -13.69 -16.85
N PRO A 319 6.16 -14.01 -15.56
CA PRO A 319 7.24 -14.92 -15.13
C PRO A 319 7.20 -16.28 -15.83
N GLU A 320 6.00 -16.79 -16.13
CA GLU A 320 5.77 -18.06 -16.84
C GLU A 320 6.33 -18.10 -18.27
N SER A 321 6.60 -16.95 -18.88
CA SER A 321 7.21 -16.86 -20.22
C SER A 321 8.74 -16.95 -20.19
N ILE A 322 9.35 -16.89 -19.00
CA ILE A 322 10.79 -16.79 -18.81
C ILE A 322 11.30 -18.15 -18.34
N THR A 323 12.04 -18.83 -19.20
CA THR A 323 12.57 -20.18 -18.96
C THR A 323 14.05 -20.27 -19.29
N GLY A 324 14.79 -21.03 -18.48
CA GLY A 324 16.20 -21.35 -18.72
C GLY A 324 17.14 -20.15 -18.70
N LYS A 325 16.81 -19.08 -17.97
CA LYS A 325 17.61 -17.86 -17.88
C LYS A 325 18.42 -17.77 -16.57
N ASN A 326 19.55 -17.08 -16.64
CA ASN A 326 20.31 -16.59 -15.49
C ASN A 326 19.80 -15.20 -15.13
N ILE A 327 19.18 -15.04 -13.96
CA ILE A 327 18.46 -13.83 -13.59
C ILE A 327 19.01 -13.24 -12.29
N ILE A 328 19.28 -11.93 -12.33
CA ILE A 328 19.62 -11.14 -11.15
C ILE A 328 18.36 -10.39 -10.69
N VAL A 329 17.92 -10.64 -9.47
CA VAL A 329 16.86 -9.86 -8.82
C VAL A 329 17.50 -8.97 -7.76
N VAL A 330 17.22 -7.67 -7.77
CA VAL A 330 17.80 -6.71 -6.83
C VAL A 330 16.72 -6.20 -5.88
N GLY A 331 16.90 -6.40 -4.58
CA GLY A 331 16.03 -5.84 -3.54
C GLY A 331 15.81 -6.79 -2.36
N GLY A 332 15.23 -6.26 -1.28
CA GLY A 332 14.94 -7.03 -0.06
C GLY A 332 13.57 -6.75 0.55
N GLY A 333 12.64 -6.22 -0.25
CA GLY A 333 11.23 -6.10 0.11
C GLY A 333 10.40 -7.23 -0.51
N ASP A 334 9.11 -7.29 -0.17
CA ASP A 334 8.22 -8.35 -0.65
C ASP A 334 8.19 -8.46 -2.18
N SER A 335 8.21 -7.34 -2.91
CA SER A 335 8.22 -7.38 -4.39
C SER A 335 9.44 -8.10 -4.97
N ALA A 336 10.62 -7.91 -4.38
CA ALA A 336 11.84 -8.59 -4.82
C ALA A 336 11.79 -10.09 -4.51
N VAL A 337 11.35 -10.43 -3.29
CA VAL A 337 11.24 -11.83 -2.84
C VAL A 337 10.18 -12.58 -3.64
N GLU A 338 9.00 -12.00 -3.84
CA GLU A 338 7.93 -12.59 -4.64
C GLU A 338 8.36 -12.80 -6.10
N ALA A 339 9.12 -11.86 -6.68
CA ALA A 339 9.66 -12.01 -8.03
C ALA A 339 10.69 -13.14 -8.12
N ALA A 340 11.63 -13.18 -7.18
CA ALA A 340 12.62 -14.25 -7.12
C ALA A 340 11.96 -15.63 -6.98
N LEU A 341 10.95 -15.75 -6.10
CA LEU A 341 10.20 -17.00 -5.92
C LEU A 341 9.45 -17.42 -7.19
N GLN A 342 8.83 -16.49 -7.92
CA GLN A 342 8.10 -16.81 -9.16
C GLN A 342 9.01 -17.23 -10.31
N LEU A 343 10.24 -16.71 -10.35
CA LEU A 343 11.22 -17.04 -11.38
C LEU A 343 12.00 -18.32 -11.07
N ALA A 344 12.10 -18.72 -9.80
CA ALA A 344 12.98 -19.79 -9.32
C ALA A 344 12.67 -21.19 -9.86
N ASP A 345 11.44 -21.46 -10.29
CA ASP A 345 11.05 -22.82 -10.71
C ASP A 345 11.60 -23.21 -12.08
N GLN A 346 11.89 -22.23 -12.95
CA GLN A 346 12.29 -22.46 -14.34
C GLN A 346 13.62 -21.79 -14.71
N ASN A 347 14.27 -21.10 -13.76
CA ASN A 347 15.43 -20.25 -14.01
C ASN A 347 16.46 -20.36 -12.89
N ASN A 348 17.70 -19.94 -13.18
CA ASN A 348 18.74 -19.76 -12.18
C ASN A 348 18.67 -18.33 -11.64
N VAL A 349 18.27 -18.18 -10.36
CA VAL A 349 17.97 -16.86 -9.78
C VAL A 349 18.95 -16.51 -8.68
N ILE A 350 19.57 -15.33 -8.81
CA ILE A 350 20.37 -14.70 -7.75
C ILE A 350 19.60 -13.49 -7.22
N LEU A 351 19.31 -13.50 -5.92
CA LEU A 351 18.68 -12.38 -5.22
C LEU A 351 19.76 -11.56 -4.50
N SER A 352 20.12 -10.41 -5.07
CA SER A 352 21.07 -9.46 -4.49
C SER A 352 20.37 -8.52 -3.53
N TYR A 353 20.88 -8.45 -2.29
CA TYR A 353 20.37 -7.52 -1.29
C TYR A 353 21.49 -6.90 -0.46
N ARG A 354 21.43 -5.57 -0.32
CA ARG A 354 22.47 -4.75 0.31
C ARG A 354 22.64 -4.90 1.82
N LYS A 355 21.72 -5.58 2.50
CA LYS A 355 21.81 -5.82 3.95
C LYS A 355 22.12 -7.29 4.22
N ASP A 356 22.40 -7.60 5.48
CA ASP A 356 22.69 -8.94 5.99
C ASP A 356 21.44 -9.82 6.16
N SER A 357 20.25 -9.23 6.22
CA SER A 357 19.00 -9.94 6.51
C SER A 357 17.75 -9.21 6.04
N PHE A 358 16.71 -9.95 5.65
CA PHE A 358 15.40 -9.37 5.33
C PHE A 358 14.67 -8.91 6.60
N GLY A 359 14.52 -7.59 6.76
CA GLY A 359 13.82 -7.00 7.92
C GLY A 359 12.46 -6.36 7.59
N ARG A 360 11.90 -6.59 6.40
CA ARG A 360 10.68 -5.89 5.93
C ARG A 360 9.71 -6.75 5.14
N ILE A 361 9.97 -8.04 5.00
CA ILE A 361 9.12 -8.94 4.20
C ILE A 361 8.09 -9.63 5.07
N LYS A 362 6.95 -9.99 4.49
CA LYS A 362 5.91 -10.74 5.19
C LYS A 362 6.44 -12.12 5.65
N PRO A 363 6.04 -12.64 6.81
CA PRO A 363 6.49 -13.92 7.36
C PRO A 363 6.35 -15.08 6.36
N LYS A 364 5.21 -15.16 5.66
CA LYS A 364 4.98 -16.16 4.62
C LYS A 364 6.01 -16.08 3.48
N ASN A 365 6.43 -14.87 3.10
CA ASN A 365 7.46 -14.68 2.08
C ASN A 365 8.85 -15.05 2.63
N LYS A 366 9.12 -14.73 3.91
CA LYS A 366 10.36 -15.12 4.63
C LYS A 366 10.52 -16.64 4.70
N GLU A 367 9.47 -17.35 5.11
CA GLU A 367 9.46 -18.81 5.17
C GLU A 367 9.72 -19.43 3.79
N LYS A 368 9.00 -18.97 2.76
CA LYS A 368 9.15 -19.47 1.40
C LYS A 368 10.54 -19.23 0.84
N ILE A 369 11.08 -18.02 0.95
CA ILE A 369 12.39 -17.69 0.38
C ILE A 369 13.52 -18.45 1.08
N ASN A 370 13.42 -18.65 2.39
CA ASN A 370 14.38 -19.45 3.15
C ASN A 370 14.34 -20.92 2.72
N ALA A 371 13.15 -21.51 2.56
CA ALA A 371 13.01 -22.88 2.09
C ALA A 371 13.54 -23.08 0.66
N VAL A 372 13.22 -22.16 -0.24
CA VAL A 372 13.70 -22.20 -1.64
C VAL A 372 15.22 -22.00 -1.70
N SER A 373 15.77 -21.10 -0.89
CA SER A 373 17.22 -20.89 -0.82
C SER A 373 17.96 -22.10 -0.22
N ALA A 374 17.42 -22.73 0.82
CA ALA A 374 17.97 -23.96 1.38
C ALA A 374 17.98 -25.12 0.36
N SER A 375 17.01 -25.14 -0.57
CA SER A 375 16.98 -26.12 -1.67
C SER A 375 17.92 -25.78 -2.84
N GLY A 376 18.67 -24.68 -2.78
CA GLY A 376 19.59 -24.23 -3.84
C GLY A 376 18.92 -23.58 -5.06
N ARG A 377 17.59 -23.48 -5.08
CA ARG A 377 16.82 -22.91 -6.21
C ARG A 377 16.94 -21.39 -6.33
N VAL A 378 17.22 -20.70 -5.22
CA VAL A 378 17.54 -19.25 -5.23
C VAL A 378 18.80 -19.02 -4.44
N ASN A 379 19.79 -18.40 -5.08
CA ASN A 379 21.02 -17.98 -4.41
C ASN A 379 20.84 -16.56 -3.87
N ILE A 380 20.77 -16.42 -2.54
CA ILE A 380 20.63 -15.11 -1.89
C ILE A 380 22.03 -14.55 -1.60
N ARG A 381 22.35 -13.41 -2.19
CA ARG A 381 23.58 -12.66 -1.94
C ARG A 381 23.28 -11.49 -1.00
N TYR A 382 23.38 -11.73 0.29
CA TYR A 382 23.35 -10.66 1.29
C TYR A 382 24.59 -9.78 1.19
N ASN A 383 24.49 -8.58 1.75
CA ASN A 383 25.55 -7.58 1.73
C ASN A 383 26.13 -7.39 0.33
N SER A 384 25.27 -7.37 -0.70
CA SER A 384 25.69 -7.16 -2.09
C SER A 384 24.95 -5.97 -2.70
N LYS A 385 25.65 -5.19 -3.52
CA LYS A 385 25.11 -4.08 -4.30
C LYS A 385 25.44 -4.29 -5.77
N LEU A 386 24.43 -4.23 -6.62
CA LEU A 386 24.63 -4.14 -8.07
C LEU A 386 25.21 -2.77 -8.42
N THR A 387 26.39 -2.73 -9.03
CA THR A 387 27.15 -1.49 -9.31
C THR A 387 27.38 -1.21 -10.79
N ALA A 388 27.32 -2.24 -11.65
CA ALA A 388 27.37 -2.09 -13.09
C ALA A 388 26.64 -3.25 -13.78
N ILE A 389 26.10 -2.98 -14.97
CA ILE A 389 25.45 -3.96 -15.83
C ILE A 389 26.13 -3.90 -17.19
N ASP A 390 26.66 -5.03 -17.64
CA ASP A 390 27.23 -5.21 -18.96
C ASP A 390 26.33 -6.13 -19.80
N GLN A 391 26.67 -6.30 -21.07
CA GLN A 391 25.81 -7.02 -22.03
C GLN A 391 25.54 -8.47 -21.60
N LYS A 392 26.54 -9.17 -21.06
CA LYS A 392 26.45 -10.58 -20.65
C LYS A 392 26.67 -10.84 -19.16
N GLU A 393 27.04 -9.82 -18.40
CA GLU A 393 27.37 -9.95 -16.98
C GLU A 393 26.92 -8.74 -16.17
N VAL A 394 26.91 -8.90 -14.85
CA VAL A 394 26.76 -7.82 -13.88
C VAL A 394 27.94 -7.79 -12.93
N THR A 395 28.20 -6.62 -12.34
CA THR A 395 29.14 -6.47 -11.22
C THR A 395 28.37 -6.32 -9.91
N LEU A 396 28.58 -7.25 -8.98
CA LEU A 396 28.13 -7.13 -7.59
C LEU A 396 29.31 -6.76 -6.70
N CYS A 397 29.19 -5.67 -5.94
CA CYS A 397 30.16 -5.30 -4.91
C CYS A 397 29.66 -5.68 -3.52
N SER A 398 30.59 -6.04 -2.64
CA SER A 398 30.31 -6.21 -1.21
C SER A 398 29.85 -4.88 -0.60
N ALA A 399 28.81 -4.94 0.21
CA ALA A 399 28.28 -3.81 0.95
C ALA A 399 29.06 -3.54 2.25
N ILE A 400 29.93 -4.48 2.67
CA ILE A 400 30.69 -4.42 3.92
C ILE A 400 32.19 -4.26 3.67
N LYS A 401 32.72 -4.84 2.60
CA LYS A 401 34.15 -4.78 2.27
C LYS A 401 34.37 -3.96 1.01
N GLU A 402 35.04 -2.83 1.15
CA GLU A 402 35.42 -2.00 0.00
C GLU A 402 36.44 -2.75 -0.88
N GLY A 403 36.25 -2.67 -2.20
CA GLY A 403 37.13 -3.29 -3.19
C GLY A 403 36.80 -4.74 -3.56
N GLU A 404 35.96 -5.44 -2.80
CA GLU A 404 35.51 -6.79 -3.16
C GLU A 404 34.36 -6.71 -4.16
N SER A 405 34.61 -7.17 -5.39
CA SER A 405 33.62 -7.23 -6.47
C SER A 405 33.65 -8.58 -7.16
N GLU A 406 32.49 -9.04 -7.59
CA GLU A 406 32.28 -10.29 -8.30
C GLU A 406 31.55 -9.97 -9.62
N LYS A 407 32.06 -10.49 -10.73
CA LYS A 407 31.38 -10.48 -12.01
C LYS A 407 30.57 -11.75 -12.17
N ILE A 408 29.31 -11.60 -12.56
CA ILE A 408 28.36 -12.70 -12.65
C ILE A 408 27.68 -12.66 -14.01
N GLU A 409 27.79 -13.74 -14.78
CA GLU A 409 27.07 -13.89 -16.04
C GLU A 409 25.55 -13.93 -15.80
N ASN A 410 24.81 -13.21 -16.64
CA ASN A 410 23.36 -13.16 -16.54
C ASN A 410 22.68 -12.77 -17.86
N ASP A 411 21.45 -13.22 -18.02
CA ASP A 411 20.58 -12.87 -19.14
C ASP A 411 19.68 -11.68 -18.82
N LEU A 412 19.12 -11.61 -17.61
CA LEU A 412 18.13 -10.61 -17.22
C LEU A 412 18.43 -10.00 -15.85
N VAL A 413 18.00 -8.75 -15.64
CA VAL A 413 18.07 -8.03 -14.36
C VAL A 413 16.71 -7.45 -14.01
N TYR A 414 16.19 -7.82 -12.84
CA TYR A 414 14.96 -7.27 -12.27
C TYR A 414 15.28 -6.38 -11.06
N ILE A 415 14.96 -5.09 -11.13
CA ILE A 415 15.28 -4.13 -10.07
C ILE A 415 14.03 -3.77 -9.28
N PHE A 416 14.01 -4.14 -7.99
CA PHE A 416 12.96 -3.83 -7.02
C PHE A 416 13.51 -3.04 -5.83
N ALA A 417 14.11 -1.87 -6.11
CA ALA A 417 14.74 -1.00 -5.12
C ALA A 417 13.75 -0.08 -4.35
N GLY A 418 12.45 -0.23 -4.61
CA GLY A 418 11.38 0.64 -4.09
C GLY A 418 10.90 1.66 -5.12
N GLY A 419 9.95 2.50 -4.71
CA GLY A 419 9.45 3.61 -5.51
C GLY A 419 10.01 4.96 -5.06
N GLU A 420 10.02 5.93 -5.96
CA GLU A 420 10.19 7.33 -5.62
C GLU A 420 8.83 7.98 -5.41
N LEU A 421 8.66 8.63 -4.26
CA LEU A 421 7.47 9.43 -4.01
C LEU A 421 7.48 10.61 -5.01
N PRO A 422 6.32 11.02 -5.55
CA PRO A 422 6.23 12.13 -6.50
C PRO A 422 6.43 13.52 -5.83
N THR A 423 7.27 13.62 -4.79
CA THR A 423 7.44 14.82 -3.98
C THR A 423 8.00 15.99 -4.78
N GLN A 424 8.94 15.74 -5.68
CA GLN A 424 9.48 16.77 -6.57
C GLN A 424 8.41 17.32 -7.51
N PHE A 425 7.58 16.46 -8.09
CA PHE A 425 6.47 16.85 -8.96
C PHE A 425 5.44 17.71 -8.19
N LEU A 426 5.01 17.25 -7.02
CA LEU A 426 4.07 18.01 -6.19
C LEU A 426 4.63 19.37 -5.75
N SER A 427 5.91 19.41 -5.37
CA SER A 427 6.58 20.65 -4.95
C SER A 427 6.68 21.65 -6.11
N LYS A 428 6.97 21.18 -7.34
CA LYS A 428 7.00 22.04 -8.55
C LYS A 428 5.64 22.69 -8.84
N ILE A 429 4.54 22.04 -8.47
CA ILE A 429 3.17 22.55 -8.65
C ILE A 429 2.76 23.47 -7.48
N GLY A 430 3.60 23.60 -6.45
CA GLY A 430 3.33 24.43 -5.26
C GLY A 430 2.56 23.71 -4.16
N ILE A 431 2.38 22.39 -4.26
CA ILE A 431 1.70 21.60 -3.23
C ILE A 431 2.65 21.39 -2.05
N ALA A 432 2.23 21.83 -0.87
CA ALA A 432 2.98 21.69 0.37
C ALA A 432 2.98 20.24 0.84
N ILE A 433 4.18 19.73 1.14
CA ILE A 433 4.38 18.38 1.69
C ILE A 433 4.82 18.53 3.14
N THR A 434 4.07 17.93 4.06
CA THR A 434 4.42 17.90 5.47
C THR A 434 4.80 16.49 5.90
N LYS A 435 5.71 16.42 6.85
CA LYS A 435 6.13 15.15 7.45
C LYS A 435 5.31 14.92 8.71
N LYS A 436 4.40 13.95 8.65
CA LYS A 436 3.48 13.62 9.76
C LYS A 436 4.10 12.59 10.69
N PHE A 437 4.05 12.83 12.01
CA PHE A 437 4.63 11.97 13.04
C PHE A 437 3.56 11.38 13.96
N GLY A 438 2.89 10.31 13.52
CA GLY A 438 1.88 9.62 14.32
C GLY A 438 0.50 10.31 14.34
N GLU A 439 0.27 11.26 13.45
CA GLU A 439 -1.02 11.93 13.32
C GLU A 439 -2.13 10.95 12.90
N ALA A 440 -3.31 11.11 13.50
CA ALA A 440 -4.50 10.35 13.13
C ALA A 440 -5.04 10.84 11.78
N VAL A 441 -5.17 9.92 10.83
CA VAL A 441 -5.85 10.12 9.54
C VAL A 441 -7.34 9.85 9.70
N LEU A 442 -7.70 8.86 10.50
CA LEU A 442 -9.07 8.57 10.90
C LEU A 442 -9.15 8.45 12.42
N LYS A 443 -10.10 9.18 12.99
CA LYS A 443 -10.45 9.22 14.40
C LYS A 443 -11.97 9.38 14.49
N HIS A 444 -12.59 8.71 15.46
CA HIS A 444 -14.00 8.90 15.77
C HIS A 444 -14.24 10.25 16.46
#